data_AF-R6RYN2-F1
#
_entry.id   AF-R6RYN2-F1
#
_cell.length_a   1.000
_cell.length_b   1.000
_cell.length_c   1.000
_cell.angle_alpha   90.00
_cell.angle_beta   90.00
_cell.angle_gamma   90.00
#
_symmetry.space_group_name_H-M   'P 1'
#
loop_
_entity.id
_entity.type
_entity.pdbx_description
1 polymer ?
#
loop_
_entity_poly.entity_id
_entity_poly.type
_entity_poly.pdbx_seq_one_letter_code
_entity_poly.pdbx_strand_id
1 'polypeptide(L)'
;MSNSLVAVHPELIVEWSDRNLPLTPDSVTFGSNKKVWWKGTCGHEWQTSIKARSNGEKCPICSGARVVTGINDLSTLKPELASEWSEKNEIKPTEVSIGSHKKVLWKCKLGHEWTATVKSRTINKTGCPYCSHNKVLAGFNDLATVLPEVAVEWSDRNEKKPTEVTAFANSKAWWKCETCGYEWNTLISTRSYGSKCPCCSGYVLVKGRNDLKTTHPNIAEEWSEQNFPLQPDEVNAKSRKNVWWHCKKCGNEWKSVINARVKGTVCPVCAERAVLSGYNDLATTDRKLLAEWDYELNKLKPTEVSRSSAKRAWWKCRYGHSWSMKINERTVLEKGCRECEQEYRSLFPAFAISYYAKMKGLKIELGSDRLLGIPIDVYIPSEQVAIEVNLGSEKIETLKEHLCKQRDVKLIRLPIKEYETETEYAQRIKAAFQSVHIFISSNTEEDCRIIKRIFENWRDN
;
A
#
# COMPACT_ATOMS: atom_id res chain seq x y z
N MET A 1 -42.99 44.65 57.13
CA MET A 1 -42.63 44.49 55.71
C MET A 1 -43.58 45.34 54.90
N SER A 2 -43.06 46.23 54.03
CA SER A 2 -43.90 47.12 53.23
C SER A 2 -44.58 46.33 52.12
N ASN A 3 -45.92 46.38 52.06
CA ASN A 3 -46.72 45.76 50.98
C ASN A 3 -46.96 46.72 49.80
N SER A 4 -46.22 47.84 49.75
CA SER A 4 -46.30 48.82 48.67
C SER A 4 -45.77 48.24 47.36
N LEU A 5 -46.38 48.63 46.23
CA LEU A 5 -45.97 48.20 44.89
C LEU A 5 -44.51 48.52 44.62
N VAL A 6 -44.04 49.71 45.01
CA VAL A 6 -42.65 50.16 44.83
C VAL A 6 -41.65 49.28 45.58
N ALA A 7 -42.02 48.81 46.77
CA ALA A 7 -41.13 48.01 47.61
C ALA A 7 -41.02 46.55 47.15
N VAL A 8 -42.12 45.99 46.63
CA VAL A 8 -42.21 44.57 46.24
C VAL A 8 -41.89 44.35 44.77
N HIS A 9 -42.29 45.28 43.89
CA HIS A 9 -42.11 45.20 42.43
C HIS A 9 -41.55 46.53 41.87
N PRO A 10 -40.31 46.92 42.24
CA PRO A 10 -39.70 48.15 41.74
C PRO A 10 -39.57 48.18 40.20
N GLU A 11 -39.49 47.02 39.55
CA GLU A 11 -39.44 46.88 38.10
C GLU A 11 -40.71 47.38 37.38
N LEU A 12 -41.86 47.36 38.06
CA LEU A 12 -43.15 47.77 37.47
C LEU A 12 -43.34 49.29 37.47
N ILE A 13 -42.54 50.04 38.22
CA ILE A 13 -42.62 51.50 38.30
C ILE A 13 -42.33 52.14 36.94
N VAL A 14 -41.38 51.56 36.19
CA VAL A 14 -41.01 52.04 34.85
C VAL A 14 -42.17 51.92 33.86
N GLU A 15 -43.11 51.00 34.12
CA GLU A 15 -44.33 50.80 33.35
C GLU A 15 -45.52 51.63 33.87
N TRP A 16 -45.37 52.46 34.90
CA TRP A 16 -46.47 53.29 35.41
C TRP A 16 -46.72 54.49 34.50
N SER A 17 -47.96 54.71 34.07
CA SER A 17 -48.31 55.86 33.22
C SER A 17 -48.59 57.12 34.04
N ASP A 18 -48.18 58.28 33.52
CA ASP A 18 -48.50 59.61 34.07
C ASP A 18 -50.02 59.87 34.13
N ARG A 19 -50.82 59.12 33.36
CA ARG A 19 -52.29 59.20 33.37
C ARG A 19 -52.93 58.76 34.67
N ASN A 20 -52.15 58.17 35.58
CA ASN A 20 -52.64 57.78 36.89
C ASN A 20 -52.65 58.94 37.89
N LEU A 21 -52.03 60.09 37.58
CA LEU A 21 -52.01 61.24 38.48
C LEU A 21 -53.43 61.62 38.93
N PRO A 22 -53.65 61.90 40.23
CA PRO A 22 -52.64 62.09 41.28
C PRO A 22 -52.17 60.80 42.00
N LEU A 23 -52.56 59.61 41.53
CA LEU A 23 -52.16 58.33 42.14
C LEU A 23 -50.72 57.96 41.80
N THR A 24 -49.90 57.76 42.84
CA THR A 24 -48.48 57.39 42.71
C THR A 24 -48.22 55.93 43.07
N PRO A 25 -47.19 55.28 42.51
CA PRO A 25 -46.85 53.88 42.79
C PRO A 25 -46.60 53.57 44.28
N ASP A 26 -46.06 54.52 45.05
CA ASP A 26 -45.78 54.37 46.48
C ASP A 26 -47.06 54.28 47.33
N SER A 27 -48.15 54.89 46.85
CA SER A 27 -49.44 54.98 47.53
C SER A 27 -50.36 53.75 47.37
N VAL A 28 -49.91 52.72 46.65
CA VAL A 28 -50.70 51.52 46.34
C VAL A 28 -49.99 50.22 46.73
N THR A 29 -50.76 49.17 47.04
CA THR A 29 -50.23 47.84 47.34
C THR A 29 -50.19 46.94 46.11
N PHE A 30 -49.21 46.03 46.03
CA PHE A 30 -49.02 45.16 44.86
C PHE A 30 -50.19 44.18 44.61
N GLY A 31 -50.99 43.88 45.64
CA GLY A 31 -52.18 43.01 45.57
C GLY A 31 -53.50 43.74 45.27
N SER A 32 -53.47 45.05 44.99
CA SER A 32 -54.67 45.86 44.78
C SER A 32 -55.44 45.49 43.49
N ASN A 33 -56.76 45.37 43.57
CA ASN A 33 -57.61 45.16 42.39
C ASN A 33 -57.90 46.45 41.60
N LYS A 34 -57.35 47.61 42.01
CA LYS A 34 -57.54 48.88 41.32
C LYS A 34 -56.91 48.84 39.93
N LYS A 35 -57.71 49.17 38.91
CA LYS A 35 -57.24 49.31 37.52
C LYS A 35 -56.54 50.65 37.35
N VAL A 36 -55.32 50.59 36.83
CA VAL A 36 -54.46 51.75 36.56
C VAL A 36 -53.89 51.62 35.15
N TRP A 37 -53.43 52.74 34.58
CA TRP A 37 -52.77 52.77 33.29
C TRP A 37 -51.31 52.34 33.41
N TRP A 38 -50.94 51.35 32.61
CA TRP A 38 -49.56 50.90 32.44
C TRP A 38 -49.08 51.30 31.06
N LYS A 39 -47.79 51.62 30.91
CA LYS A 39 -47.13 51.99 29.67
C LYS A 39 -46.08 50.95 29.32
N GLY A 40 -46.18 50.41 28.12
CA GLY A 40 -45.38 49.26 27.71
C GLY A 40 -44.06 49.72 27.14
N THR A 41 -43.12 48.78 27.00
CA THR A 41 -41.87 49.05 26.28
C THR A 41 -42.11 49.45 24.81
N CYS A 42 -43.23 49.02 24.22
CA CYS A 42 -43.68 49.46 22.89
C CYS A 42 -44.37 50.84 22.88
N GLY A 43 -44.43 51.54 24.01
CA GLY A 43 -45.12 52.84 24.16
C GLY A 43 -46.64 52.74 24.32
N HIS A 44 -47.24 51.56 24.12
CA HIS A 44 -48.67 51.34 24.30
C HIS A 44 -49.10 51.49 25.76
N GLU A 45 -50.12 52.29 26.00
CA GLU A 45 -50.76 52.42 27.30
C GLU A 45 -52.00 51.53 27.40
N TRP A 46 -52.09 50.72 28.45
CA TRP A 46 -53.24 49.84 28.69
C TRP A 46 -53.67 49.84 30.16
N GLN A 47 -54.94 49.52 30.41
CA GLN A 47 -55.45 49.39 31.78
C GLN A 47 -55.49 47.93 32.22
N THR A 48 -54.90 47.63 33.38
CA THR A 48 -55.17 46.40 34.13
C THR A 48 -55.03 46.65 35.63
N SER A 49 -55.46 45.70 36.46
CA SER A 49 -55.33 45.82 37.91
C SER A 49 -53.89 45.67 38.36
N ILE A 50 -53.53 46.33 39.47
CA ILE A 50 -52.19 46.21 40.05
C ILE A 50 -51.88 44.75 40.40
N LYS A 51 -52.84 44.04 40.98
CA LYS A 51 -52.74 42.59 41.25
C LYS A 51 -52.43 41.77 40.01
N ALA A 52 -53.11 42.02 38.89
CA ALA A 52 -52.91 41.24 37.66
C ALA A 52 -51.54 41.56 37.02
N ARG A 53 -51.13 42.84 37.01
CA ARG A 53 -49.77 43.23 36.58
C ARG A 53 -48.69 42.60 37.45
N SER A 54 -48.82 42.66 38.78
CA SER A 54 -47.90 42.02 39.74
C SER A 54 -47.82 40.50 39.55
N ASN A 55 -48.93 39.86 39.17
CA ASN A 55 -48.98 38.44 38.84
C ASN A 55 -48.46 38.11 37.42
N GLY A 56 -47.89 39.09 36.71
CA GLY A 56 -47.19 38.86 35.45
C GLY A 56 -48.02 39.10 34.19
N GLU A 57 -49.23 39.68 34.27
CA GLU A 57 -49.93 40.16 33.07
C GLU A 57 -49.09 41.22 32.36
N LYS A 58 -48.93 41.09 31.04
CA LYS A 58 -48.07 41.97 30.23
C LYS A 58 -48.91 42.84 29.32
N CYS A 59 -48.31 43.92 28.79
CA CYS A 59 -48.88 44.70 27.70
C CYS A 59 -49.42 43.77 26.59
N PRO A 60 -50.70 43.89 26.18
CA PRO A 60 -51.29 43.04 25.14
C PRO A 60 -50.54 43.07 23.80
N ILE A 61 -49.87 44.17 23.49
CA ILE A 61 -49.02 44.30 22.29
C ILE A 61 -47.66 43.64 22.53
N CYS A 62 -46.95 43.97 23.62
CA CYS A 62 -45.64 43.34 23.89
C CYS A 62 -45.74 41.81 24.07
N SER A 63 -46.86 41.30 24.61
CA SER A 63 -47.10 39.87 24.77
C SER A 63 -47.53 39.16 23.47
N GLY A 64 -47.86 39.92 22.42
CA GLY A 64 -48.36 39.40 21.16
C GLY A 64 -49.80 38.90 21.20
N ALA A 65 -50.55 39.19 22.28
CA ALA A 65 -51.97 38.89 22.42
C ALA A 65 -52.84 39.76 21.50
N ARG A 66 -52.40 41.00 21.22
CA ARG A 66 -52.95 41.91 20.22
C ARG A 66 -51.85 42.27 19.21
N VAL A 67 -52.11 42.05 17.93
CA VAL A 67 -51.17 42.39 16.85
C VAL A 67 -51.44 43.81 16.37
N VAL A 68 -50.37 44.59 16.20
CA VAL A 68 -50.36 45.94 15.65
C VAL A 68 -49.25 46.04 14.61
N THR A 69 -49.65 46.37 13.39
CA THR A 69 -48.77 46.54 12.23
C THR A 69 -47.69 47.59 12.52
N GLY A 70 -46.44 47.28 12.17
CA GLY A 70 -45.28 48.16 12.38
C GLY A 70 -44.66 48.07 13.77
N ILE A 71 -45.25 47.30 14.70
CA ILE A 71 -44.76 47.20 16.09
C ILE A 71 -44.38 45.76 16.43
N ASN A 72 -45.33 44.83 16.39
CA ASN A 72 -45.15 43.47 16.91
C ASN A 72 -45.62 42.37 15.93
N ASP A 73 -45.94 42.76 14.69
CA ASP A 73 -46.28 41.80 13.64
C ASP A 73 -45.04 41.08 13.10
N LEU A 74 -45.27 39.97 12.41
CA LEU A 74 -44.21 39.13 11.89
C LEU A 74 -43.35 39.85 10.84
N SER A 75 -43.93 40.72 9.99
CA SER A 75 -43.18 41.41 8.94
C SER A 75 -42.17 42.38 9.52
N THR A 76 -42.55 43.10 10.58
CA THR A 76 -41.66 44.03 11.27
C THR A 76 -40.58 43.30 12.07
N LEU A 77 -40.94 42.24 12.81
CA LEU A 77 -39.99 41.57 13.72
C LEU A 77 -39.09 40.53 13.03
N LYS A 78 -39.54 39.95 11.91
CA LYS A 78 -38.89 38.87 11.17
C LYS A 78 -39.05 39.05 9.64
N PRO A 79 -38.48 40.11 9.05
CA PRO A 79 -38.62 40.38 7.62
C PRO A 79 -38.12 39.21 6.74
N GLU A 80 -37.09 38.49 7.17
CA GLU A 80 -36.59 37.31 6.48
C GLU A 80 -37.63 36.18 6.38
N LEU A 81 -38.40 35.94 7.45
CA LEU A 81 -39.47 34.94 7.42
C LEU A 81 -40.70 35.44 6.68
N ALA A 82 -40.99 36.74 6.73
CA ALA A 82 -42.04 37.34 5.93
C ALA A 82 -41.81 37.13 4.42
N SER A 83 -40.55 37.10 3.97
CA SER A 83 -40.21 36.76 2.58
C SER A 83 -40.51 35.30 2.18
N GLU A 84 -40.66 34.41 3.17
CA GLU A 84 -41.07 33.01 2.95
C GLU A 84 -42.58 32.81 3.10
N TRP A 85 -43.35 33.88 3.28
CA TRP A 85 -44.81 33.80 3.37
C TRP A 85 -45.40 33.50 1.99
N SER A 86 -46.25 32.46 1.88
CA SER A 86 -46.91 32.18 0.60
C SER A 86 -48.01 33.21 0.32
N GLU A 87 -48.08 33.67 -0.92
CA GLU A 87 -49.15 34.53 -1.45
C GLU A 87 -50.53 33.86 -1.42
N LYS A 88 -50.57 32.53 -1.30
CA LYS A 88 -51.83 31.75 -1.23
C LYS A 88 -52.51 31.82 0.14
N ASN A 89 -51.89 32.45 1.13
CA ASN A 89 -52.51 32.63 2.44
C ASN A 89 -53.52 33.79 2.40
N GLU A 90 -54.67 33.59 3.04
CA GLU A 90 -55.68 34.65 3.22
C GLU A 90 -55.24 35.70 4.25
N ILE A 91 -54.41 35.31 5.23
CA ILE A 91 -53.92 36.18 6.31
C ILE A 91 -52.55 36.73 5.94
N LYS A 92 -52.35 38.04 6.14
CA LYS A 92 -51.08 38.71 5.88
C LYS A 92 -50.09 38.53 7.04
N PRO A 93 -48.77 38.54 6.78
CA PRO A 93 -47.76 38.47 7.83
C PRO A 93 -47.83 39.66 8.81
N THR A 94 -48.42 40.79 8.39
CA THR A 94 -48.70 41.95 9.27
C THR A 94 -49.82 41.73 10.28
N GLU A 95 -50.61 40.65 10.16
CA GLU A 95 -51.79 40.38 10.98
C GLU A 95 -51.55 39.28 12.03
N VAL A 96 -50.30 38.81 12.16
CA VAL A 96 -49.92 37.76 13.10
C VAL A 96 -48.70 38.16 13.93
N SER A 97 -48.70 37.82 15.21
CA SER A 97 -47.51 37.94 16.05
C SER A 97 -46.57 36.75 15.85
N ILE A 98 -45.29 36.94 16.17
CA ILE A 98 -44.28 35.88 16.07
C ILE A 98 -44.60 34.65 16.96
N GLY A 99 -45.41 34.79 18.01
CA GLY A 99 -45.83 33.69 18.88
C GLY A 99 -47.10 32.95 18.43
N SER A 100 -47.68 33.32 17.29
CA SER A 100 -48.99 32.83 16.86
C SER A 100 -49.00 31.33 16.58
N HIS A 101 -50.08 30.67 17.03
CA HIS A 101 -50.35 29.25 16.76
C HIS A 101 -51.07 29.00 15.43
N LYS A 102 -51.40 30.05 14.66
CA LYS A 102 -52.04 29.92 13.35
C LYS A 102 -51.14 29.12 12.40
N LYS A 103 -51.72 28.14 11.70
CA LYS A 103 -51.08 27.39 10.61
C LYS A 103 -51.23 28.17 9.32
N VAL A 104 -50.11 28.40 8.65
CA VAL A 104 -50.06 29.11 7.36
C VAL A 104 -49.16 28.35 6.40
N LEU A 105 -49.30 28.63 5.11
CA LEU A 105 -48.46 28.08 4.06
C LEU A 105 -47.17 28.89 3.93
N TRP A 106 -46.04 28.21 4.03
CA TRP A 106 -44.70 28.79 3.83
C TRP A 106 -44.16 28.34 2.48
N LYS A 107 -43.34 29.18 1.86
CA LYS A 107 -42.63 28.89 0.62
C LYS A 107 -41.15 29.23 0.80
N CYS A 108 -40.26 28.24 0.68
CA CYS A 108 -38.83 28.49 0.82
C CYS A 108 -38.26 29.04 -0.50
N LYS A 109 -36.98 29.44 -0.46
CA LYS A 109 -36.24 29.95 -1.62
C LYS A 109 -36.18 28.96 -2.81
N LEU A 110 -36.26 27.66 -2.55
CA LEU A 110 -36.32 26.62 -3.59
C LEU A 110 -37.74 26.37 -4.13
N GLY A 111 -38.72 27.14 -3.66
CA GLY A 111 -40.11 27.06 -4.12
C GLY A 111 -40.96 25.98 -3.44
N HIS A 112 -40.40 25.20 -2.49
CA HIS A 112 -41.18 24.20 -1.76
C HIS A 112 -42.23 24.86 -0.87
N GLU A 113 -43.46 24.36 -0.93
CA GLU A 113 -44.57 24.84 -0.11
C GLU A 113 -44.92 23.85 1.01
N TRP A 114 -45.07 24.33 2.25
CA TRP A 114 -45.48 23.50 3.38
C TRP A 114 -46.26 24.27 4.44
N THR A 115 -47.15 23.58 5.13
CA THR A 115 -47.93 24.16 6.23
C THR A 115 -47.18 24.03 7.55
N ALA A 116 -47.02 25.14 8.27
CA ALA A 116 -46.47 25.17 9.63
C ALA A 116 -47.08 26.32 10.44
N THR A 117 -47.02 26.22 11.77
CA THR A 117 -47.45 27.34 12.63
C THR A 117 -46.42 28.45 12.62
N VAL A 118 -46.87 29.70 12.78
CA VAL A 118 -45.98 30.87 12.85
C VAL A 118 -44.93 30.69 13.96
N LYS A 119 -45.38 30.32 15.17
CA LYS A 119 -44.52 30.02 16.32
C LYS A 119 -43.42 29.00 16.02
N SER A 120 -43.72 27.96 15.22
CA SER A 120 -42.73 26.93 14.88
C SER A 120 -41.60 27.48 14.00
N ARG A 121 -41.92 28.40 13.09
CA ARG A 121 -40.92 29.03 12.20
C ARG A 121 -40.09 30.09 12.92
N THR A 122 -40.74 30.92 13.73
CA THR A 122 -40.13 32.09 14.37
C THR A 122 -39.38 31.74 15.66
N ILE A 123 -40.01 31.00 16.58
CA ILE A 123 -39.49 30.71 17.92
C ILE A 123 -38.72 29.39 17.90
N ASN A 124 -39.33 28.33 17.37
CA ASN A 124 -38.67 27.01 17.30
C ASN A 124 -37.66 26.92 16.16
N LYS A 125 -37.59 27.94 15.28
CA LYS A 125 -36.65 28.05 14.17
C LYS A 125 -36.67 26.84 13.22
N THR A 126 -37.82 26.19 13.09
CA THR A 126 -38.01 25.10 12.13
C THR A 126 -38.01 25.65 10.71
N GLY A 127 -37.40 24.92 9.77
CA GLY A 127 -37.30 25.31 8.36
C GLY A 127 -38.21 24.48 7.45
N CYS A 128 -37.89 24.50 6.16
CA CYS A 128 -38.55 23.64 5.18
C CYS A 128 -38.32 22.16 5.51
N PRO A 129 -39.37 21.34 5.67
CA PRO A 129 -39.24 19.94 6.03
C PRO A 129 -38.62 19.11 4.90
N TYR A 130 -38.73 19.56 3.64
CA TYR A 130 -38.13 18.92 2.49
C TYR A 130 -36.62 19.23 2.38
N CYS A 131 -36.22 20.50 2.53
CA CYS A 131 -34.81 20.89 2.54
C CYS A 131 -34.04 20.29 3.73
N SER A 132 -34.71 20.06 4.85
CA SER A 132 -34.13 19.42 6.05
C SER A 132 -34.26 17.90 6.07
N HIS A 133 -34.74 17.28 4.98
CA HIS A 133 -34.93 15.83 4.83
C HIS A 133 -35.84 15.17 5.88
N ASN A 134 -36.63 15.95 6.61
CA ASN A 134 -37.63 15.46 7.56
C ASN A 134 -38.91 14.95 6.87
N LYS A 135 -39.17 15.41 5.64
CA LYS A 135 -40.27 14.94 4.81
C LYS A 135 -39.78 14.68 3.39
N VAL A 136 -40.29 13.62 2.77
CA VAL A 136 -40.00 13.27 1.37
C VAL A 136 -40.77 14.16 0.42
N LEU A 137 -40.08 14.62 -0.62
CA LEU A 137 -40.62 15.25 -1.81
C LEU A 137 -40.01 14.54 -3.02
N ALA A 138 -40.85 13.77 -3.71
CA ALA A 138 -40.46 13.06 -4.92
C ALA A 138 -39.98 14.04 -5.99
N GLY A 139 -38.88 13.71 -6.67
CA GLY A 139 -38.21 14.57 -7.64
C GLY A 139 -37.26 15.60 -7.03
N PHE A 140 -37.04 15.58 -5.70
CA PHE A 140 -36.15 16.52 -5.03
C PHE A 140 -35.18 15.85 -4.05
N ASN A 141 -35.71 15.21 -2.99
CA ASN A 141 -34.89 14.67 -1.90
C ASN A 141 -35.09 13.18 -1.65
N ASP A 142 -35.87 12.52 -2.50
CA ASP A 142 -36.09 11.08 -2.44
C ASP A 142 -34.86 10.30 -2.94
N LEU A 143 -34.78 9.03 -2.56
CA LEU A 143 -33.62 8.20 -2.88
C LEU A 143 -33.41 8.03 -4.39
N ALA A 144 -34.48 7.83 -5.17
CA ALA A 144 -34.36 7.63 -6.61
C ALA A 144 -33.84 8.87 -7.35
N THR A 145 -34.25 10.06 -6.91
CA THR A 145 -33.78 11.30 -7.52
C THR A 145 -32.34 11.63 -7.14
N VAL A 146 -31.98 11.47 -5.86
CA VAL A 146 -30.66 11.91 -5.36
C VAL A 146 -29.57 10.89 -5.65
N LEU A 147 -29.87 9.58 -5.55
CA LEU A 147 -28.91 8.49 -5.71
C LEU A 147 -29.53 7.37 -6.59
N PRO A 148 -29.71 7.61 -7.89
CA PRO A 148 -30.35 6.65 -8.79
C PRO A 148 -29.63 5.29 -8.81
N GLU A 149 -28.30 5.27 -8.77
CA GLU A 149 -27.50 4.05 -8.73
C GLU A 149 -27.69 3.23 -7.45
N VAL A 150 -28.00 3.89 -6.33
CA VAL A 150 -28.33 3.19 -5.08
C VAL A 150 -29.77 2.69 -5.11
N ALA A 151 -30.68 3.45 -5.72
CA ALA A 151 -32.09 3.07 -5.85
C ALA A 151 -32.30 1.81 -6.71
N VAL A 152 -31.42 1.52 -7.67
CA VAL A 152 -31.46 0.25 -8.44
C VAL A 152 -31.25 -0.98 -7.54
N GLU A 153 -30.47 -0.85 -6.47
CA GLU A 153 -30.27 -1.93 -5.49
C GLU A 153 -31.46 -2.09 -4.52
N TRP A 154 -32.56 -1.35 -4.67
CA TRP A 154 -33.72 -1.47 -3.79
C TRP A 154 -34.44 -2.81 -4.01
N SER A 155 -34.65 -3.57 -2.94
CA SER A 155 -35.34 -4.88 -3.03
C SER A 155 -36.85 -4.70 -3.09
N ASP A 156 -37.52 -5.58 -3.85
CA ASP A 156 -38.99 -5.73 -3.90
C ASP A 156 -39.61 -6.16 -2.55
N ARG A 157 -38.78 -6.55 -1.58
CA ARG A 157 -39.23 -6.88 -0.22
C ARG A 157 -39.63 -5.66 0.60
N ASN A 158 -39.30 -4.46 0.15
CA ASN A 158 -39.71 -3.24 0.82
C ASN A 158 -41.13 -2.85 0.41
N GLU A 159 -41.94 -2.47 1.39
CA GLU A 159 -43.29 -1.93 1.12
C GLU A 159 -43.23 -0.54 0.45
N LYS A 160 -42.25 0.28 0.83
CA LYS A 160 -42.04 1.62 0.27
C LYS A 160 -41.19 1.58 -0.98
N LYS A 161 -41.48 2.48 -1.91
CA LYS A 161 -40.65 2.74 -3.10
C LYS A 161 -39.49 3.67 -2.77
N PRO A 162 -38.39 3.64 -3.55
CA PRO A 162 -37.29 4.61 -3.42
C PRO A 162 -37.72 6.07 -3.50
N THR A 163 -38.80 6.38 -4.21
CA THR A 163 -39.39 7.73 -4.31
C THR A 163 -40.14 8.18 -3.06
N GLU A 164 -40.35 7.30 -2.08
CA GLU A 164 -41.14 7.54 -0.87
C GLU A 164 -40.29 7.61 0.41
N VAL A 165 -38.96 7.59 0.25
CA VAL A 165 -37.98 7.68 1.33
C VAL A 165 -36.92 8.72 0.98
N THR A 166 -36.40 9.44 1.98
CA THR A 166 -35.30 10.38 1.73
C THR A 166 -34.00 9.60 1.55
N ALA A 167 -33.09 10.13 0.72
CA ALA A 167 -31.83 9.46 0.39
C ALA A 167 -30.95 9.16 1.62
N PHE A 168 -31.11 9.87 2.74
CA PHE A 168 -30.30 9.68 3.95
C PHE A 168 -31.15 9.30 5.18
N ALA A 169 -32.29 8.67 4.98
CA ALA A 169 -33.17 8.26 6.07
C ALA A 169 -32.49 7.27 7.05
N ASN A 170 -32.77 7.42 8.35
CA ASN A 170 -32.32 6.51 9.40
C ASN A 170 -33.28 5.32 9.64
N SER A 171 -34.01 4.91 8.61
CA SER A 171 -34.80 3.68 8.59
C SER A 171 -34.08 2.58 7.83
N LYS A 172 -34.31 1.32 8.20
CA LYS A 172 -33.77 0.16 7.49
C LYS A 172 -34.59 -0.16 6.24
N ALA A 173 -33.92 -0.65 5.22
CA ALA A 173 -34.51 -1.20 4.00
C ALA A 173 -33.76 -2.47 3.58
N TRP A 174 -34.44 -3.32 2.82
CA TRP A 174 -33.83 -4.46 2.13
C TRP A 174 -33.21 -3.99 0.81
N TRP A 175 -31.99 -4.46 0.56
CA TRP A 175 -31.21 -4.17 -0.64
C TRP A 175 -30.92 -5.47 -1.36
N LYS A 176 -30.83 -5.43 -2.68
CA LYS A 176 -30.50 -6.57 -3.54
C LYS A 176 -29.33 -6.18 -4.43
N CYS A 177 -28.23 -6.93 -4.32
CA CYS A 177 -27.00 -6.60 -5.04
C CYS A 177 -27.19 -6.94 -6.52
N GLU A 178 -26.96 -6.00 -7.42
CA GLU A 178 -27.03 -6.27 -8.87
C GLU A 178 -25.99 -7.32 -9.31
N THR A 179 -24.79 -7.30 -8.71
CA THR A 179 -23.69 -8.18 -9.12
C THR A 179 -23.90 -9.64 -8.71
N CYS A 180 -24.32 -9.87 -7.48
CA CYS A 180 -24.40 -11.24 -6.93
C CYS A 180 -25.81 -11.67 -6.55
N GLY A 181 -26.81 -10.78 -6.64
CA GLY A 181 -28.19 -11.04 -6.24
C GLY A 181 -28.39 -11.25 -4.74
N TYR A 182 -27.41 -10.90 -3.89
CA TYR A 182 -27.53 -11.12 -2.43
C TYR A 182 -28.40 -10.05 -1.84
N GLU A 183 -29.32 -10.44 -0.97
CA GLU A 183 -30.19 -9.51 -0.28
C GLU A 183 -29.72 -9.27 1.16
N TRP A 184 -29.70 -8.01 1.60
CA TRP A 184 -29.35 -7.65 2.97
C TRP A 184 -30.17 -6.48 3.49
N ASN A 185 -30.33 -6.42 4.81
CA ASN A 185 -31.08 -5.37 5.47
C ASN A 185 -30.12 -4.40 6.17
N THR A 186 -30.15 -3.12 5.78
CA THR A 186 -29.34 -2.07 6.41
C THR A 186 -30.02 -0.70 6.30
N LEU A 187 -29.52 0.30 7.01
CA LEU A 187 -30.02 1.68 6.97
C LEU A 187 -29.85 2.29 5.58
N ILE A 188 -30.82 3.11 5.18
CA ILE A 188 -30.75 3.88 3.93
C ILE A 188 -29.55 4.82 3.96
N SER A 189 -29.37 5.57 5.04
CA SER A 189 -28.19 6.41 5.23
C SER A 189 -26.86 5.65 5.07
N THR A 190 -26.73 4.47 5.69
CA THR A 190 -25.52 3.64 5.55
C THR A 190 -25.27 3.19 4.13
N ARG A 191 -26.33 2.84 3.37
CA ARG A 191 -26.15 2.49 1.96
C ARG A 191 -25.78 3.71 1.12
N SER A 192 -26.44 4.83 1.34
CA SER A 192 -26.20 6.09 0.63
C SER A 192 -24.81 6.68 0.87
N TYR A 193 -24.22 6.47 2.04
CA TYR A 193 -22.81 6.82 2.30
C TYR A 193 -21.80 5.85 1.65
N GLY A 194 -22.24 4.86 0.88
CA GLY A 194 -21.38 4.04 0.02
C GLY A 194 -21.02 2.65 0.57
N SER A 195 -21.67 2.17 1.63
CA SER A 195 -21.47 0.77 2.07
C SER A 195 -21.80 -0.21 0.94
N LYS A 196 -20.96 -1.24 0.77
CA LYS A 196 -21.08 -2.21 -0.33
C LYS A 196 -21.82 -3.45 0.13
N CYS A 197 -22.30 -4.25 -0.82
CA CYS A 197 -22.88 -5.56 -0.54
C CYS A 197 -21.93 -6.39 0.36
N PRO A 198 -22.42 -6.91 1.51
CA PRO A 198 -21.57 -7.65 2.45
C PRO A 198 -21.12 -9.02 1.91
N CYS A 199 -21.88 -9.61 0.98
CA CYS A 199 -21.49 -10.83 0.27
C CYS A 199 -20.31 -10.56 -0.67
N CYS A 200 -20.42 -9.58 -1.60
CA CYS A 200 -19.31 -9.20 -2.49
C CYS A 200 -18.08 -8.70 -1.72
N SER A 201 -18.31 -8.02 -0.59
CA SER A 201 -17.23 -7.53 0.28
C SER A 201 -16.53 -8.65 1.05
N GLY A 202 -17.11 -9.85 1.12
CA GLY A 202 -16.57 -11.02 1.82
C GLY A 202 -16.81 -11.02 3.34
N TYR A 203 -17.67 -10.11 3.83
CA TYR A 203 -18.08 -10.08 5.25
C TYR A 203 -19.09 -11.19 5.57
N VAL A 204 -19.94 -11.53 4.61
CA VAL A 204 -20.89 -12.64 4.71
C VAL A 204 -20.52 -13.69 3.67
N LEU A 205 -20.39 -14.94 4.10
CA LEU A 205 -20.20 -16.09 3.23
C LEU A 205 -21.58 -16.65 2.82
N VAL A 206 -21.75 -16.85 1.52
CA VAL A 206 -22.92 -17.48 0.90
C VAL A 206 -22.40 -18.59 0.00
N LYS A 207 -22.63 -19.83 0.42
CA LYS A 207 -22.23 -21.04 -0.31
C LYS A 207 -22.92 -21.10 -1.68
N GLY A 208 -22.18 -21.54 -2.69
CA GLY A 208 -22.60 -21.54 -4.10
C GLY A 208 -22.56 -20.16 -4.76
N ARG A 209 -21.98 -19.15 -4.12
CA ARG A 209 -21.97 -17.77 -4.63
C ARG A 209 -20.63 -17.08 -4.48
N ASN A 210 -20.18 -16.85 -3.25
CA ASN A 210 -18.93 -16.13 -2.98
C ASN A 210 -17.90 -16.99 -2.23
N ASP A 211 -18.18 -18.27 -2.06
CA ASP A 211 -17.21 -19.22 -1.53
C ASP A 211 -16.05 -19.46 -2.52
N LEU A 212 -14.92 -19.92 -1.98
CA LEU A 212 -13.69 -20.10 -2.74
C LEU A 212 -13.84 -21.18 -3.81
N LYS A 213 -14.57 -22.26 -3.53
CA LYS A 213 -14.83 -23.34 -4.50
C LYS A 213 -15.57 -22.83 -5.73
N THR A 214 -16.61 -22.03 -5.52
CA THR A 214 -17.43 -21.46 -6.61
C THR A 214 -16.67 -20.38 -7.38
N THR A 215 -15.96 -19.49 -6.69
CA THR A 215 -15.34 -18.31 -7.33
C THR A 215 -13.95 -18.57 -7.88
N HIS A 216 -13.20 -19.53 -7.32
CA HIS A 216 -11.81 -19.82 -7.69
C HIS A 216 -11.56 -21.34 -7.74
N PRO A 217 -12.22 -22.08 -8.66
CA PRO A 217 -12.15 -23.53 -8.72
C PRO A 217 -10.70 -24.06 -8.84
N ASN A 218 -9.87 -23.45 -9.70
CA ASN A 218 -8.46 -23.83 -9.85
C ASN A 218 -7.65 -23.71 -8.56
N ILE A 219 -7.96 -22.72 -7.71
CA ILE A 219 -7.30 -22.56 -6.40
C ILE A 219 -7.86 -23.57 -5.41
N ALA A 220 -9.18 -23.82 -5.43
CA ALA A 220 -9.81 -24.83 -4.58
C ALA A 220 -9.31 -26.26 -4.88
N GLU A 221 -8.86 -26.54 -6.10
CA GLU A 221 -8.22 -27.82 -6.43
C GLU A 221 -6.82 -28.00 -5.83
N GLU A 222 -6.18 -26.92 -5.36
CA GLU A 222 -4.94 -26.97 -4.58
C GLU A 222 -5.20 -27.07 -3.08
N TRP A 223 -6.44 -27.26 -2.65
CA TRP A 223 -6.75 -27.43 -1.23
C TRP A 223 -6.21 -28.76 -0.71
N SER A 224 -5.42 -28.70 0.36
CA SER A 224 -4.87 -29.90 0.99
C SER A 224 -5.92 -30.61 1.85
N GLU A 225 -5.85 -31.94 1.90
CA GLU A 225 -6.63 -32.80 2.79
C GLU A 225 -6.35 -32.51 4.27
N GLN A 226 -5.17 -31.95 4.60
CA GLN A 226 -4.80 -31.56 5.97
C GLN A 226 -5.72 -30.48 6.57
N ASN A 227 -6.54 -29.82 5.76
CA ASN A 227 -7.49 -28.81 6.25
C ASN A 227 -8.76 -29.42 6.85
N PHE A 228 -8.99 -30.73 6.74
CA PHE A 228 -10.17 -31.37 7.28
C PHE A 228 -10.35 -31.01 8.78
N PRO A 229 -11.56 -30.58 9.21
CA PRO A 229 -12.84 -30.66 8.49
C PRO A 229 -13.18 -29.47 7.58
N LEU A 230 -12.36 -28.42 7.52
CA LEU A 230 -12.67 -27.19 6.77
C LEU A 230 -12.60 -27.42 5.25
N GLN A 231 -13.71 -27.11 4.57
CA GLN A 231 -13.82 -27.26 3.12
C GLN A 231 -13.65 -25.93 2.36
N PRO A 232 -13.25 -25.96 1.08
CA PRO A 232 -13.11 -24.75 0.26
C PRO A 232 -14.41 -23.96 0.07
N ASP A 233 -15.57 -24.62 0.16
CA ASP A 233 -16.88 -23.97 0.02
C ASP A 233 -17.39 -23.33 1.34
N GLU A 234 -16.61 -23.44 2.42
CA GLU A 234 -16.89 -22.86 3.74
C GLU A 234 -16.04 -21.61 4.03
N VAL A 235 -15.32 -21.12 3.02
CA VAL A 235 -14.50 -19.90 3.08
C VAL A 235 -14.68 -19.11 1.79
N ASN A 236 -14.48 -17.79 1.85
CA ASN A 236 -14.42 -16.96 0.66
C ASN A 236 -12.97 -16.55 0.32
N ALA A 237 -12.78 -16.04 -0.89
CA ALA A 237 -11.49 -15.60 -1.41
C ALA A 237 -10.80 -14.49 -0.58
N LYS A 238 -11.55 -13.73 0.23
CA LYS A 238 -11.02 -12.66 1.07
C LYS A 238 -10.66 -13.12 2.49
N SER A 239 -10.89 -14.41 2.80
CA SER A 239 -10.61 -15.00 4.10
C SER A 239 -9.14 -14.84 4.51
N ARG A 240 -8.93 -14.52 5.79
CA ARG A 240 -7.60 -14.43 6.42
C ARG A 240 -7.18 -15.73 7.12
N LYS A 241 -7.96 -16.81 6.98
CA LYS A 241 -7.58 -18.13 7.53
C LYS A 241 -6.31 -18.61 6.83
N ASN A 242 -5.39 -19.16 7.62
CA ASN A 242 -4.18 -19.82 7.15
C ASN A 242 -4.45 -21.31 6.99
N VAL A 243 -4.30 -21.83 5.79
CA VAL A 243 -4.66 -23.21 5.42
C VAL A 243 -3.51 -23.87 4.67
N TRP A 244 -3.53 -25.20 4.62
CA TRP A 244 -2.60 -26.00 3.84
C TRP A 244 -3.00 -26.02 2.36
N TRP A 245 -2.02 -25.85 1.49
CA TRP A 245 -2.14 -25.93 0.04
C TRP A 245 -1.29 -27.09 -0.46
N HIS A 246 -1.75 -27.78 -1.49
CA HIS A 246 -1.07 -28.87 -2.16
C HIS A 246 -0.68 -28.44 -3.58
N CYS A 247 0.61 -28.52 -3.90
CA CYS A 247 1.12 -28.01 -5.17
C CYS A 247 1.01 -29.09 -6.25
N LYS A 248 0.13 -28.89 -7.23
CA LYS A 248 -0.01 -29.82 -8.36
C LYS A 248 1.27 -30.03 -9.18
N LYS A 249 2.21 -29.08 -9.17
CA LYS A 249 3.44 -29.15 -9.97
C LYS A 249 4.55 -29.97 -9.31
N CYS A 250 4.80 -29.76 -8.03
CA CYS A 250 5.92 -30.38 -7.31
C CYS A 250 5.49 -31.30 -6.16
N GLY A 251 4.18 -31.43 -5.88
CA GLY A 251 3.65 -32.21 -4.77
C GLY A 251 3.86 -31.58 -3.39
N ASN A 252 4.58 -30.46 -3.28
CA ASN A 252 4.83 -29.83 -1.99
C ASN A 252 3.54 -29.34 -1.33
N GLU A 253 3.39 -29.65 -0.04
CA GLU A 253 2.35 -29.06 0.81
C GLU A 253 2.89 -27.87 1.61
N TRP A 254 2.14 -26.77 1.69
CA TRP A 254 2.57 -25.58 2.43
C TRP A 254 1.41 -24.79 3.04
N LYS A 255 1.67 -24.08 4.13
CA LYS A 255 0.68 -23.16 4.73
C LYS A 255 0.72 -21.78 4.07
N SER A 256 -0.44 -21.25 3.74
CA SER A 256 -0.60 -19.85 3.34
C SER A 256 -2.01 -19.32 3.60
N VAL A 257 -2.12 -18.01 3.77
CA VAL A 257 -3.40 -17.31 3.94
C VAL A 257 -4.19 -17.35 2.63
N ILE A 258 -5.48 -17.65 2.70
CA ILE A 258 -6.37 -17.77 1.51
C ILE A 258 -6.33 -16.53 0.63
N ASN A 259 -6.56 -15.34 1.20
CA ASN A 259 -6.48 -14.08 0.46
C ASN A 259 -5.11 -13.86 -0.20
N ALA A 260 -4.02 -14.29 0.44
CA ALA A 260 -2.68 -14.18 -0.14
C ALA A 260 -2.46 -15.17 -1.30
N ARG A 261 -2.97 -16.41 -1.18
CA ARG A 261 -2.96 -17.40 -2.26
C ARG A 261 -3.74 -16.89 -3.47
N VAL A 262 -4.95 -16.36 -3.25
CA VAL A 262 -5.80 -15.77 -4.30
C VAL A 262 -5.12 -14.59 -4.99
N LYS A 263 -4.40 -13.75 -4.24
CA LYS A 263 -3.63 -12.62 -4.79
C LYS A 263 -2.34 -13.00 -5.53
N GLY A 264 -1.99 -14.29 -5.60
CA GLY A 264 -0.85 -14.77 -6.38
C GLY A 264 0.33 -15.30 -5.58
N THR A 265 0.18 -15.56 -4.27
CA THR A 265 1.20 -16.32 -3.55
C THR A 265 1.28 -17.73 -4.14
N VAL A 266 2.45 -18.12 -4.61
CA VAL A 266 2.70 -19.45 -5.20
C VAL A 266 3.45 -20.37 -4.23
N CYS A 267 3.48 -21.66 -4.57
CA CYS A 267 4.25 -22.67 -3.86
C CYS A 267 5.70 -22.20 -3.61
N PRO A 268 6.22 -22.28 -2.37
CA PRO A 268 7.56 -21.80 -2.04
C PRO A 268 8.66 -22.62 -2.73
N VAL A 269 8.44 -23.92 -2.98
CA VAL A 269 9.38 -24.79 -3.70
C VAL A 269 9.49 -24.37 -5.17
N CYS A 270 8.35 -24.23 -5.85
CA CYS A 270 8.33 -23.80 -7.26
C CYS A 270 8.87 -22.38 -7.48
N ALA A 271 8.89 -21.56 -6.44
CA ALA A 271 9.44 -20.20 -6.45
C ALA A 271 10.89 -20.14 -5.92
N GLU A 272 11.55 -21.28 -5.73
CA GLU A 272 12.93 -21.38 -5.23
C GLU A 272 13.16 -20.71 -3.85
N ARG A 273 12.10 -20.62 -3.03
CA ARG A 273 12.14 -20.10 -1.65
C ARG A 273 12.22 -21.20 -0.60
N ALA A 274 11.95 -22.44 -0.99
CA ALA A 274 12.07 -23.63 -0.16
C ALA A 274 12.65 -24.79 -0.98
N VAL A 275 13.20 -25.77 -0.28
CA VAL A 275 13.79 -26.97 -0.89
C VAL A 275 12.89 -28.16 -0.62
N LEU A 276 12.59 -28.92 -1.67
CA LEU A 276 11.94 -30.22 -1.64
C LEU A 276 12.91 -31.27 -2.16
N SER A 277 13.25 -32.21 -1.28
CA SER A 277 14.08 -33.36 -1.60
C SER A 277 13.45 -34.20 -2.72
N GLY A 278 14.26 -34.58 -3.71
CA GLY A 278 13.82 -35.27 -4.92
C GLY A 278 13.29 -34.36 -6.04
N TYR A 279 13.28 -33.04 -5.84
CA TYR A 279 12.74 -32.10 -6.82
C TYR A 279 13.71 -30.95 -7.16
N ASN A 280 13.99 -30.04 -6.21
CA ASN A 280 14.87 -28.88 -6.44
C ASN A 280 16.05 -28.82 -5.47
N ASP A 281 16.33 -29.92 -4.77
CA ASP A 281 17.54 -30.05 -3.97
C ASP A 281 18.77 -30.32 -4.84
N LEU A 282 19.94 -29.98 -4.31
CA LEU A 282 21.23 -30.08 -4.98
C LEU A 282 21.58 -31.53 -5.37
N ALA A 283 21.18 -32.51 -4.56
CA ALA A 283 21.44 -33.92 -4.87
C ALA A 283 20.71 -34.37 -6.14
N THR A 284 19.51 -33.83 -6.36
CA THR A 284 18.69 -34.09 -7.55
C THR A 284 19.18 -33.29 -8.76
N THR A 285 19.43 -31.97 -8.62
CA THR A 285 19.71 -31.10 -9.76
C THR A 285 21.17 -31.13 -10.23
N ASP A 286 22.12 -31.39 -9.33
CA ASP A 286 23.55 -31.24 -9.58
C ASP A 286 24.34 -32.48 -9.12
N ARG A 287 23.82 -33.67 -9.43
CA ARG A 287 24.36 -34.98 -9.01
C ARG A 287 25.87 -35.14 -9.22
N LYS A 288 26.42 -34.58 -10.31
CA LYS A 288 27.87 -34.65 -10.62
C LYS A 288 28.73 -33.98 -9.56
N LEU A 289 28.23 -32.91 -8.94
CA LEU A 289 28.95 -32.13 -7.93
C LEU A 289 28.96 -32.81 -6.56
N LEU A 290 28.20 -33.88 -6.37
CA LEU A 290 28.22 -34.65 -5.11
C LEU A 290 29.56 -35.34 -4.88
N ALA A 291 30.29 -35.68 -5.94
CA ALA A 291 31.67 -36.18 -5.84
C ALA A 291 32.63 -35.14 -5.27
N GLU A 292 32.31 -33.85 -5.43
CA GLU A 292 33.08 -32.74 -4.88
C GLU A 292 32.53 -32.28 -3.52
N TRP A 293 31.43 -32.82 -3.02
CA TRP A 293 30.85 -32.39 -1.74
C TRP A 293 31.64 -32.97 -0.57
N ASP A 294 32.13 -32.11 0.33
CA ASP A 294 32.83 -32.57 1.52
C ASP A 294 31.83 -32.98 2.61
N TYR A 295 31.54 -34.28 2.74
CA TYR A 295 30.56 -34.81 3.69
C TYR A 295 31.01 -34.75 5.16
N GLU A 296 32.30 -34.54 5.42
CA GLU A 296 32.83 -34.47 6.78
C GLU A 296 32.76 -33.04 7.32
N LEU A 297 33.09 -32.06 6.49
CA LEU A 297 33.08 -30.64 6.89
C LEU A 297 31.71 -29.97 6.78
N ASN A 298 30.81 -30.48 5.93
CA ASN A 298 29.49 -29.90 5.78
C ASN A 298 28.47 -30.44 6.79
N LYS A 299 27.86 -29.53 7.56
CA LYS A 299 26.66 -29.84 8.35
C LYS A 299 25.39 -29.92 7.51
N LEU A 300 25.38 -29.27 6.34
CA LEU A 300 24.25 -29.25 5.41
C LEU A 300 24.28 -30.53 4.58
N LYS A 301 23.10 -31.12 4.33
CA LYS A 301 22.98 -32.20 3.36
C LYS A 301 22.68 -31.63 1.97
N PRO A 302 23.18 -32.25 0.89
CA PRO A 302 22.80 -31.87 -0.48
C PRO A 302 21.28 -31.89 -0.73
N THR A 303 20.52 -32.72 0.01
CA THR A 303 19.05 -32.78 -0.06
C THR A 303 18.32 -31.62 0.63
N GLU A 304 19.03 -30.73 1.33
CA GLU A 304 18.46 -29.63 2.13
C GLU A 304 18.75 -28.24 1.54
N VAL A 305 19.50 -28.18 0.44
CA VAL A 305 19.93 -26.95 -0.22
C VAL A 305 19.62 -27.03 -1.71
N SER A 306 19.20 -25.91 -2.31
CA SER A 306 19.06 -25.81 -3.76
C SER A 306 20.38 -25.37 -4.39
N ARG A 307 20.51 -25.57 -5.70
CA ARG A 307 21.64 -25.05 -6.48
C ARG A 307 21.79 -23.53 -6.43
N SER A 308 20.70 -22.79 -6.26
CA SER A 308 20.71 -21.32 -6.14
C SER A 308 21.07 -20.81 -4.74
N SER A 309 21.36 -21.70 -3.78
CA SER A 309 21.59 -21.32 -2.40
C SER A 309 22.83 -20.42 -2.21
N ALA A 310 22.65 -19.34 -1.46
CA ALA A 310 23.74 -18.47 -1.02
C ALA A 310 24.49 -19.01 0.21
N LYS A 311 24.07 -20.16 0.77
CA LYS A 311 24.78 -20.83 1.87
C LYS A 311 26.17 -21.29 1.38
N ARG A 312 27.12 -21.28 2.30
CA ARG A 312 28.47 -21.79 2.04
C ARG A 312 28.54 -23.28 2.32
N ALA A 313 29.24 -23.99 1.45
CA ALA A 313 29.59 -25.40 1.61
C ALA A 313 31.10 -25.59 1.38
N TRP A 314 31.63 -26.64 1.98
CA TRP A 314 32.97 -27.17 1.73
C TRP A 314 32.94 -28.12 0.54
N TRP A 315 33.94 -28.00 -0.31
CA TRP A 315 34.11 -28.80 -1.51
C TRP A 315 35.51 -29.40 -1.51
N LYS A 316 35.65 -30.59 -2.07
CA LYS A 316 36.91 -31.31 -2.22
C LYS A 316 37.10 -31.70 -3.68
N CYS A 317 38.19 -31.27 -4.31
CA CYS A 317 38.42 -31.56 -5.72
C CYS A 317 39.12 -32.92 -5.85
N ARG A 318 39.17 -33.44 -7.07
CA ARG A 318 39.86 -34.69 -7.39
C ARG A 318 41.35 -34.71 -7.02
N TYR A 319 41.99 -33.54 -6.87
CA TYR A 319 43.40 -33.40 -6.48
C TYR A 319 43.58 -33.25 -4.97
N GLY A 320 42.51 -33.35 -4.17
CA GLY A 320 42.59 -33.34 -2.70
C GLY A 320 42.45 -31.97 -2.04
N HIS A 321 42.44 -30.88 -2.81
CA HIS A 321 42.21 -29.52 -2.30
C HIS A 321 40.82 -29.39 -1.69
N SER A 322 40.75 -28.80 -0.49
CA SER A 322 39.49 -28.50 0.21
C SER A 322 39.28 -27.00 0.27
N TRP A 323 38.12 -26.51 -0.20
CA TRP A 323 37.80 -25.08 -0.18
C TRP A 323 36.33 -24.83 0.15
N SER A 324 36.08 -23.65 0.73
CA SER A 324 34.73 -23.20 1.04
C SER A 324 34.25 -22.12 0.06
N MET A 325 33.05 -22.28 -0.49
CA MET A 325 32.39 -21.27 -1.34
C MET A 325 30.87 -21.35 -1.23
N LYS A 326 30.17 -20.33 -1.74
CA LYS A 326 28.71 -20.37 -1.83
C LYS A 326 28.29 -21.45 -2.83
N ILE A 327 27.20 -22.15 -2.54
CA ILE A 327 26.71 -23.22 -3.41
C ILE A 327 26.39 -22.68 -4.81
N ASN A 328 25.70 -21.54 -4.91
CA ASN A 328 25.40 -20.90 -6.19
C ASN A 328 26.64 -20.47 -6.99
N GLU A 329 27.75 -20.13 -6.33
CA GLU A 329 29.01 -19.84 -7.02
C GLU A 329 29.58 -21.11 -7.66
N ARG A 330 29.46 -22.26 -7.01
CA ARG A 330 29.91 -23.55 -7.56
C ARG A 330 29.00 -24.07 -8.67
N THR A 331 27.69 -23.92 -8.51
CA THR A 331 26.67 -24.61 -9.34
C THR A 331 26.08 -23.76 -10.47
N VAL A 332 25.96 -22.44 -10.27
CA VAL A 332 25.35 -21.51 -11.24
C VAL A 332 26.43 -20.71 -11.95
N LEU A 333 27.43 -20.22 -11.21
CA LEU A 333 28.59 -19.52 -11.79
C LEU A 333 29.73 -20.46 -12.19
N GLU A 334 29.58 -21.76 -11.92
CA GLU A 334 30.53 -22.83 -12.30
C GLU A 334 31.98 -22.57 -11.84
N LYS A 335 32.16 -21.83 -10.72
CA LYS A 335 33.49 -21.56 -10.18
C LYS A 335 34.07 -22.81 -9.55
N GLY A 336 35.27 -23.20 -9.98
CA GLY A 336 35.97 -24.39 -9.51
C GLY A 336 36.79 -24.17 -8.23
N CYS A 337 37.72 -25.10 -8.01
CA CYS A 337 38.69 -25.05 -6.93
C CYS A 337 39.62 -23.83 -7.07
N ARG A 338 39.72 -23.02 -6.03
CA ARG A 338 40.55 -21.80 -6.02
C ARG A 338 42.04 -22.10 -6.09
N GLU A 339 42.47 -23.18 -5.45
CA GLU A 339 43.87 -23.61 -5.47
C GLU A 339 44.26 -24.10 -6.86
N CYS A 340 43.42 -24.92 -7.50
CA CYS A 340 43.67 -25.36 -8.88
C CYS A 340 43.75 -24.19 -9.87
N GLU A 341 42.87 -23.19 -9.71
CA GLU A 341 42.87 -22.00 -10.57
C GLU A 341 44.13 -21.15 -10.35
N GLN A 342 44.60 -21.03 -9.10
CA GLN A 342 45.82 -20.30 -8.79
C GLN A 342 47.08 -20.99 -9.33
N GLU A 343 47.15 -22.33 -9.26
CA GLU A 343 48.20 -23.13 -9.88
C GLU A 343 48.20 -22.99 -11.40
N TYR A 344 47.03 -23.04 -12.03
CA TYR A 344 46.93 -22.82 -13.47
C TYR A 344 47.42 -21.43 -13.85
N ARG A 345 46.99 -20.39 -13.11
CA ARG A 345 47.37 -19.00 -13.39
C ARG A 345 48.87 -18.75 -13.23
N SER A 346 49.53 -19.38 -12.25
CA SER A 346 50.98 -19.23 -12.07
C SER A 346 51.79 -19.92 -13.17
N LEU A 347 51.30 -21.03 -13.71
CA LEU A 347 51.97 -21.80 -14.76
C LEU A 347 51.57 -21.38 -16.19
N PHE A 348 50.46 -20.66 -16.35
CA PHE A 348 49.93 -20.22 -17.63
C PHE A 348 50.99 -19.57 -18.54
N PRO A 349 51.88 -18.66 -18.06
CA PRO A 349 52.92 -18.09 -18.91
C PRO A 349 53.83 -19.11 -19.56
N ALA A 350 54.32 -20.08 -18.78
CA ALA A 350 55.23 -21.10 -19.28
C ALA A 350 54.52 -21.98 -20.32
N PHE A 351 53.27 -22.40 -20.05
CA PHE A 351 52.48 -23.18 -21.00
C PHE A 351 52.16 -22.41 -22.28
N ALA A 352 51.77 -21.13 -22.17
CA ALA A 352 51.43 -20.30 -23.32
C ALA A 352 52.65 -20.05 -24.21
N ILE A 353 53.80 -19.70 -23.62
CA ILE A 353 55.05 -19.52 -24.37
C ILE A 353 55.49 -20.85 -25.02
N SER A 354 55.39 -21.97 -24.29
CA SER A 354 55.70 -23.30 -24.81
C SER A 354 54.81 -23.69 -25.99
N TYR A 355 53.51 -23.43 -25.88
CA TYR A 355 52.53 -23.70 -26.93
C TYR A 355 52.86 -22.92 -28.20
N TYR A 356 53.07 -21.61 -28.08
CA TYR A 356 53.40 -20.75 -29.21
C TYR A 356 54.76 -21.05 -29.85
N ALA A 357 55.78 -21.36 -29.03
CA ALA A 357 57.08 -21.78 -29.53
C ALA A 357 56.97 -23.10 -30.32
N LYS A 358 56.23 -24.08 -29.78
CA LYS A 358 55.99 -25.37 -30.45
C LYS A 358 55.26 -25.20 -31.77
N MET A 359 54.26 -24.31 -31.85
CA MET A 359 53.58 -24.00 -33.12
C MET A 359 54.52 -23.49 -34.21
N LYS A 360 55.64 -22.88 -33.82
CA LYS A 360 56.67 -22.37 -34.74
C LYS A 360 57.88 -23.29 -34.88
N GLY A 361 57.83 -24.49 -34.31
CA GLY A 361 58.94 -25.45 -34.36
C GLY A 361 60.17 -25.00 -33.56
N LEU A 362 60.00 -24.06 -32.63
CA LEU A 362 61.10 -23.52 -31.82
C LEU A 362 61.34 -24.42 -30.61
N LYS A 363 62.62 -24.67 -30.32
CA LYS A 363 63.04 -25.30 -29.06
C LYS A 363 63.22 -24.23 -28.00
N ILE A 364 62.71 -24.51 -26.80
CA ILE A 364 62.84 -23.62 -25.65
C ILE A 364 63.46 -24.36 -24.47
N GLU A 365 64.17 -23.62 -23.64
CA GLU A 365 64.65 -24.07 -22.34
C GLU A 365 63.88 -23.32 -21.25
N LEU A 366 63.21 -24.06 -20.36
CA LEU A 366 62.45 -23.50 -19.25
C LEU A 366 63.30 -23.55 -17.98
N GLY A 367 63.40 -22.43 -17.25
CA GLY A 367 64.10 -22.36 -15.96
C GLY A 367 65.60 -22.68 -16.02
N SER A 368 66.23 -22.59 -17.20
CA SER A 368 67.62 -22.99 -17.42
C SER A 368 68.57 -21.92 -16.90
N ASP A 369 69.60 -22.33 -16.16
CA ASP A 369 70.71 -21.46 -15.73
C ASP A 369 71.91 -21.52 -16.69
N ARG A 370 71.87 -22.41 -17.70
CA ARG A 370 73.01 -22.69 -18.59
C ARG A 370 73.50 -21.47 -19.37
N LEU A 371 72.58 -20.55 -19.70
CA LEU A 371 72.91 -19.35 -20.47
C LEU A 371 73.72 -18.34 -19.65
N LEU A 372 73.26 -18.02 -18.44
CA LEU A 372 73.78 -16.89 -17.64
C LEU A 372 74.48 -17.30 -16.33
N GLY A 373 74.40 -18.57 -15.92
CA GLY A 373 74.75 -19.02 -14.56
C GLY A 373 73.70 -18.65 -13.51
N ILE A 374 72.57 -18.06 -13.93
CA ILE A 374 71.40 -17.75 -13.12
C ILE A 374 70.14 -18.18 -13.90
N PRO A 375 69.08 -18.67 -13.24
CA PRO A 375 67.90 -19.17 -13.94
C PRO A 375 67.20 -18.09 -14.78
N ILE A 376 66.92 -18.42 -16.05
CA ILE A 376 66.00 -17.67 -16.92
C ILE A 376 64.69 -18.46 -17.04
N ASP A 377 63.55 -17.77 -16.95
CA ASP A 377 62.24 -18.41 -17.06
C ASP A 377 62.04 -19.13 -18.40
N VAL A 378 62.29 -18.46 -19.53
CA VAL A 378 62.29 -19.08 -20.87
C VAL A 378 63.45 -18.56 -21.72
N TYR A 379 64.22 -19.46 -22.32
CA TYR A 379 65.23 -19.12 -23.33
C TYR A 379 64.92 -19.83 -24.66
N ILE A 380 65.02 -19.09 -25.77
CA ILE A 380 64.84 -19.57 -27.15
C ILE A 380 66.20 -19.47 -27.86
N PRO A 381 67.00 -20.56 -27.90
CA PRO A 381 68.38 -20.50 -28.39
C PRO A 381 68.51 -20.11 -29.86
N SER A 382 67.59 -20.57 -30.73
CA SER A 382 67.65 -20.28 -32.17
C SER A 382 67.49 -18.79 -32.48
N GLU A 383 66.79 -18.07 -31.62
CA GLU A 383 66.46 -16.65 -31.80
C GLU A 383 67.27 -15.73 -30.88
N GLN A 384 68.10 -16.30 -29.99
CA GLN A 384 68.80 -15.57 -28.92
C GLN A 384 67.86 -14.68 -28.08
N VAL A 385 66.72 -15.23 -27.67
CA VAL A 385 65.70 -14.50 -26.88
C VAL A 385 65.53 -15.13 -25.50
N ALA A 386 65.63 -14.31 -24.46
CA ALA A 386 65.25 -14.66 -23.10
C ALA A 386 63.95 -13.94 -22.72
N ILE A 387 63.00 -14.66 -22.12
CA ILE A 387 61.72 -14.12 -21.66
C ILE A 387 61.62 -14.37 -20.14
N GLU A 388 61.39 -13.30 -19.39
CA GLU A 388 61.18 -13.31 -17.94
C GLU A 388 59.72 -13.02 -17.62
N VAL A 389 59.05 -13.95 -16.94
CA VAL A 389 57.64 -13.86 -16.55
C VAL A 389 57.49 -13.63 -15.06
N ASN A 390 58.47 -14.05 -14.26
CA ASN A 390 58.56 -13.84 -12.82
C ASN A 390 59.71 -12.87 -12.53
N LEU A 391 59.38 -11.61 -12.26
CA LEU A 391 60.41 -10.62 -11.93
C LEU A 391 60.96 -10.86 -10.52
N GLY A 392 62.28 -10.97 -10.42
CA GLY A 392 63.01 -11.09 -9.16
C GLY A 392 63.27 -9.73 -8.50
N SER A 393 64.21 -9.72 -7.55
CA SER A 393 64.69 -8.45 -6.97
C SER A 393 65.35 -7.57 -8.03
N GLU A 394 65.30 -6.24 -7.84
CA GLU A 394 65.91 -5.25 -8.75
C GLU A 394 67.38 -5.57 -9.07
N LYS A 395 68.13 -6.07 -8.08
CA LYS A 395 69.53 -6.49 -8.25
C LYS A 395 69.67 -7.66 -9.23
N ILE A 396 68.80 -8.67 -9.12
CA ILE A 396 68.79 -9.84 -10.00
C ILE A 396 68.37 -9.43 -11.40
N GLU A 397 67.34 -8.59 -11.53
CA GLU A 397 66.85 -8.12 -12.82
C GLU A 397 67.89 -7.28 -13.58
N THR A 398 68.63 -6.42 -12.87
CA THR A 398 69.72 -5.63 -13.44
C THR A 398 70.88 -6.54 -13.89
N LEU A 399 71.18 -7.58 -13.10
CA LEU A 399 72.21 -8.56 -13.44
C LEU A 399 71.83 -9.37 -14.69
N LYS A 400 70.59 -9.86 -14.78
CA LYS A 400 70.07 -10.58 -15.95
C LYS A 400 70.18 -9.73 -17.21
N GLU A 401 69.78 -8.46 -17.13
CA GLU A 401 69.87 -7.52 -18.26
C GLU A 401 71.31 -7.32 -18.74
N HIS A 402 72.25 -7.13 -17.80
CA HIS A 402 73.67 -6.99 -18.14
C HIS A 402 74.24 -8.24 -18.80
N LEU A 403 73.97 -9.43 -18.23
CA LEU A 403 74.50 -10.70 -18.72
C LEU A 403 73.90 -11.10 -20.08
N CYS A 404 72.63 -10.80 -20.32
CA CYS A 404 71.98 -10.96 -21.62
C CYS A 404 72.63 -10.06 -22.67
N LYS A 405 72.84 -8.77 -22.35
CA LYS A 405 73.50 -7.81 -23.26
C LYS A 405 74.92 -8.24 -23.64
N GLN A 406 75.68 -8.79 -22.70
CA GLN A 406 77.04 -9.31 -22.97
C GLN A 406 77.05 -10.49 -23.95
N ARG A 407 75.96 -11.27 -24.01
CA ARG A 407 75.83 -12.49 -24.83
C ARG A 407 75.01 -12.28 -26.10
N ASP A 408 74.68 -11.02 -26.42
CA ASP A 408 73.81 -10.67 -27.55
C ASP A 408 72.43 -11.34 -27.49
N VAL A 409 71.91 -11.55 -26.27
CA VAL A 409 70.59 -12.13 -26.01
C VAL A 409 69.59 -11.01 -25.76
N LYS A 410 68.48 -11.01 -26.49
CA LYS A 410 67.39 -10.07 -26.27
C LYS A 410 66.55 -10.51 -25.07
N LEU A 411 66.53 -9.70 -24.02
CA LEU A 411 65.71 -9.92 -22.82
C LEU A 411 64.34 -9.24 -22.96
N ILE A 412 63.25 -10.01 -22.80
CA ILE A 412 61.86 -9.52 -22.81
C ILE A 412 61.21 -9.80 -21.45
N ARG A 413 60.69 -8.76 -20.79
CA ARG A 413 59.97 -8.89 -19.51
C ARG A 413 58.46 -8.92 -19.74
N LEU A 414 57.81 -10.00 -19.31
CA LEU A 414 56.37 -10.24 -19.46
C LEU A 414 55.72 -10.71 -18.14
N PRO A 415 55.72 -9.90 -17.06
CA PRO A 415 54.92 -10.25 -15.89
C PRO A 415 53.42 -10.21 -16.21
N ILE A 416 52.67 -11.16 -15.63
CA ILE A 416 51.20 -11.11 -15.58
C ILE A 416 50.79 -9.95 -14.68
N LYS A 417 49.86 -9.10 -15.14
CA LYS A 417 49.29 -8.03 -14.30
C LYS A 417 48.12 -8.56 -13.45
N GLU A 418 47.85 -7.89 -12.32
CA GLU A 418 46.88 -8.32 -11.30
C GLU A 418 45.48 -8.63 -11.87
N TYR A 419 45.00 -7.83 -12.83
CA TYR A 419 43.66 -7.97 -13.44
C TYR A 419 43.69 -8.42 -14.91
N GLU A 420 44.84 -8.90 -15.39
CA GLU A 420 44.99 -9.32 -16.77
C GLU A 420 44.36 -10.70 -17.01
N THR A 421 43.55 -10.77 -18.06
CA THR A 421 42.95 -12.02 -18.53
C THR A 421 43.98 -12.88 -19.26
N GLU A 422 43.71 -14.19 -19.34
CA GLU A 422 44.53 -15.15 -20.11
C GLU A 422 44.70 -14.70 -21.56
N THR A 423 43.63 -14.17 -22.17
CA THR A 423 43.62 -13.72 -23.56
C THR A 423 44.45 -12.46 -23.78
N GLU A 424 44.37 -11.48 -22.87
CA GLU A 424 45.19 -10.26 -22.94
C GLU A 424 46.68 -10.60 -22.76
N TYR A 425 46.99 -11.49 -21.80
CA TYR A 425 48.36 -11.93 -21.59
C TYR A 425 48.90 -12.72 -22.78
N ALA A 426 48.09 -13.63 -23.36
CA ALA A 426 48.46 -14.37 -24.56
C ALA A 426 48.68 -13.45 -25.78
N GLN A 427 47.92 -12.36 -25.92
CA GLN A 427 48.19 -11.34 -26.95
C GLN A 427 49.53 -10.65 -26.73
N ARG A 428 49.89 -10.32 -25.48
CA ARG A 428 51.22 -9.77 -25.16
C ARG A 428 52.34 -10.75 -25.48
N ILE A 429 52.14 -12.05 -25.25
CA ILE A 429 53.10 -13.07 -25.69
C ILE A 429 53.23 -13.03 -27.21
N LYS A 430 52.13 -13.03 -27.97
CA LYS A 430 52.19 -12.92 -29.45
C LYS A 430 52.93 -11.66 -29.90
N ALA A 431 52.70 -10.51 -29.25
CA ALA A 431 53.40 -9.27 -29.53
C ALA A 431 54.90 -9.35 -29.20
N ALA A 432 55.28 -10.05 -28.13
CA ALA A 432 56.69 -10.30 -27.79
C ALA A 432 57.39 -11.15 -28.85
N PHE A 433 56.75 -12.23 -29.31
CA PHE A 433 57.23 -13.04 -30.45
C PHE A 433 57.32 -12.20 -31.74
N GLN A 434 56.34 -11.35 -32.01
CA GLN A 434 56.36 -10.46 -33.16
C GLN A 434 57.54 -9.46 -33.12
N SER A 435 57.92 -9.00 -31.92
CA SER A 435 59.06 -8.10 -31.73
C SER A 435 60.41 -8.71 -32.12
N VAL A 436 60.46 -10.03 -32.30
CA VAL A 436 61.62 -10.80 -32.77
C VAL A 436 61.31 -11.49 -34.11
N HIS A 437 60.39 -10.91 -34.89
CA HIS A 437 60.01 -11.35 -36.24
C HIS A 437 59.31 -12.73 -36.30
N ILE A 438 58.73 -13.20 -35.19
CA ILE A 438 57.95 -14.45 -35.15
C ILE A 438 56.46 -14.13 -35.11
N PHE A 439 55.77 -14.35 -36.23
CA PHE A 439 54.36 -13.95 -36.38
C PHE A 439 53.38 -15.10 -36.07
N ILE A 440 52.50 -14.92 -35.09
CA ILE A 440 51.51 -15.92 -34.67
C ILE A 440 50.11 -15.40 -35.00
N SER A 441 49.42 -16.07 -35.94
CA SER A 441 48.11 -15.66 -36.47
C SER A 441 46.92 -16.47 -35.95
N SER A 442 47.15 -17.41 -35.03
CA SER A 442 46.07 -18.22 -34.45
C SER A 442 45.10 -17.39 -33.61
N ASN A 443 43.88 -17.90 -33.43
CA ASN A 443 42.87 -17.27 -32.59
C ASN A 443 43.26 -17.41 -31.11
N THR A 444 43.49 -16.29 -30.43
CA THR A 444 43.96 -16.28 -29.04
C THR A 444 43.01 -16.94 -28.06
N GLU A 445 41.70 -16.81 -28.24
CA GLU A 445 40.72 -17.42 -27.33
C GLU A 445 40.75 -18.94 -27.44
N GLU A 446 40.83 -19.47 -28.66
CA GLU A 446 40.98 -20.90 -28.90
C GLU A 446 42.33 -21.42 -28.39
N ASP A 447 43.41 -20.65 -28.58
CA ASP A 447 44.72 -20.99 -28.02
C ASP A 447 44.67 -21.12 -26.49
N CYS A 448 44.04 -20.17 -25.79
CA CYS A 448 43.87 -20.23 -24.33
C CYS A 448 43.09 -21.49 -23.89
N ARG A 449 42.03 -21.89 -24.61
CA ARG A 449 41.29 -23.13 -24.32
C ARG A 449 42.16 -24.38 -24.49
N ILE A 450 42.96 -24.42 -25.55
CA ILE A 450 43.89 -25.53 -25.80
C ILE A 450 44.96 -25.57 -24.71
N ILE A 451 45.54 -24.43 -24.36
CA ILE A 451 46.54 -24.31 -23.29
C ILE A 451 45.97 -24.81 -21.95
N LYS A 452 44.74 -24.43 -21.61
CA LYS A 452 44.06 -24.93 -20.40
C LYS A 452 43.91 -26.44 -20.40
N ARG A 453 43.50 -27.03 -21.53
CA ARG A 453 43.42 -28.50 -21.70
C ARG A 453 44.79 -29.17 -21.60
N ILE A 454 45.84 -28.55 -22.12
CA ILE A 454 47.22 -29.05 -21.99
C ILE A 454 47.63 -29.06 -20.52
N PHE A 455 47.33 -28.00 -19.78
CA PHE A 455 47.59 -27.95 -18.33
C PHE A 455 46.81 -29.04 -17.57
N GLU A 456 45.52 -29.19 -17.85
CA GLU A 456 44.69 -30.23 -17.23
C GLU A 456 45.21 -31.64 -17.51
N ASN A 457 45.61 -31.92 -18.76
CA ASN A 457 46.22 -33.20 -19.12
C ASN A 457 47.60 -33.40 -18.49
N TRP A 458 48.43 -32.36 -18.43
CA TRP A 458 49.73 -32.42 -17.77
C TRP A 458 49.58 -32.71 -16.28
N ARG A 459 48.56 -32.14 -15.65
CA ARG A 459 48.27 -32.34 -14.23
C ARG A 459 47.72 -33.73 -13.92
N ASP A 460 47.09 -34.38 -14.90
CA ASP A 460 46.51 -35.72 -14.78
C ASP A 460 47.51 -36.86 -15.05
N ASN A 461 48.69 -36.54 -15.61
CA ASN A 461 49.79 -37.47 -15.86
C ASN A 461 50.91 -37.28 -14.83
#